data_AF-A0A833TLV1-F1
#
_entry.id   AF-A0A833TLV1-F1
#
_cell.length_a   1.000
_cell.length_b   1.000
_cell.length_c   1.000
_cell.angle_alpha   90.00
_cell.angle_beta   90.00
_cell.angle_gamma   90.00
#
_symmetry.space_group_name_H-M   'P 1'
#
loop_
_entity.id
_entity.type
_entity.pdbx_description
1 polymer ?
#
loop_
_entity_poly.entity_id
_entity_poly.type
_entity_poly.pdbx_seq_one_letter_code
_entity_poly.pdbx_strand_id
1 'polypeptide(L)'
;VPYKNITLEHEPQGREQDPNLSSDEISVGDGSSAALESSAALNYFVFAGGGGEGRSGIPNAVVLARFDSTSNALSDQPVAKLGTGSDLPYRMAVHPGGDGLVCSLPKSCRWFEWDVEKSAEVHKLCPKLSDKVLTQLEDVGQQLALAFNNEGSALAAGGEYRMAI
;
A
#
# COMPACT_ATOMS: atom_id res chain seq x y z
N VAL A 1 -8.88 13.44 -14.13
CA VAL A 1 -7.57 12.76 -13.99
C VAL A 1 -7.86 11.27 -13.81
N PRO A 2 -7.37 10.35 -14.65
CA PRO A 2 -7.65 8.94 -14.46
C PRO A 2 -6.72 8.39 -13.37
N TYR A 3 -7.29 7.68 -12.39
CA TYR A 3 -6.53 6.97 -11.37
C TYR A 3 -6.06 5.63 -11.97
N LYS A 4 -4.78 5.27 -11.80
CA LYS A 4 -4.26 3.97 -12.20
C LYS A 4 -4.45 2.99 -11.04
N ASN A 5 -5.11 1.86 -11.30
CA ASN A 5 -5.27 0.77 -10.33
C ASN A 5 -3.94 0.02 -10.19
N ILE A 6 -3.61 -0.41 -8.98
CA ILE A 6 -2.47 -1.29 -8.71
C ILE A 6 -2.92 -2.71 -9.04
N THR A 7 -2.47 -3.27 -10.16
CA THR A 7 -2.76 -4.65 -10.56
C THR A 7 -1.52 -5.51 -10.31
N LEU A 8 -1.62 -6.48 -9.39
CA LEU A 8 -0.61 -7.52 -9.20
C LEU A 8 -0.88 -8.65 -10.20
N GLU A 9 -0.01 -8.82 -11.21
CA GLU A 9 -0.06 -9.96 -12.12
C GLU A 9 0.75 -11.15 -11.57
N HIS A 10 0.23 -12.36 -11.75
CA HIS A 10 0.83 -13.62 -11.31
C HIS A 10 1.45 -14.36 -12.51
N GLU A 11 2.78 -14.50 -12.55
CA GLU A 11 3.43 -15.41 -13.50
C GLU A 11 3.26 -16.87 -13.06
N PRO A 12 2.70 -17.77 -13.91
CA PRO A 12 2.65 -19.18 -13.59
C PRO A 12 4.03 -19.83 -13.77
N GLN A 13 4.64 -20.27 -12.67
CA GLN A 13 5.88 -21.05 -12.72
C GLN A 13 5.64 -22.45 -13.31
N GLY A 14 6.52 -22.85 -14.23
CA GLY A 14 6.45 -24.08 -15.02
C GLY A 14 6.55 -25.36 -14.17
N ARG A 15 5.82 -26.39 -14.60
CA ARG A 15 5.81 -27.74 -14.01
C ARG A 15 7.06 -28.51 -14.43
N GLU A 16 7.86 -28.97 -13.46
CA GLU A 16 8.72 -30.13 -13.65
C GLU A 16 7.88 -31.41 -13.41
N GLN A 17 7.96 -32.35 -14.35
CA GLN A 17 7.30 -33.66 -14.32
C GLN A 17 8.27 -34.70 -13.76
N ASP A 18 7.81 -35.51 -12.80
CA ASP A 18 8.35 -36.85 -12.57
C ASP A 18 7.19 -37.84 -12.35
N PRO A 19 7.15 -38.98 -13.07
CA PRO A 19 6.03 -39.92 -13.03
C PRO A 19 6.32 -41.11 -12.09
N ASN A 20 5.32 -41.54 -11.29
CA ASN A 20 4.81 -42.93 -11.25
C ASN A 20 4.08 -43.35 -9.95
N LEU A 21 2.97 -44.09 -10.16
CA LEU A 21 2.23 -45.05 -9.29
C LEU A 21 1.20 -44.48 -8.28
N SER A 22 -0.01 -45.03 -8.06
CA SER A 22 -0.96 -45.93 -8.76
C SER A 22 -2.23 -46.09 -7.87
N SER A 23 -3.43 -46.04 -8.49
CA SER A 23 -4.73 -46.72 -8.24
C SER A 23 -5.42 -46.77 -6.84
N ASP A 24 -6.60 -46.13 -6.67
CA ASP A 24 -7.95 -46.77 -6.63
C ASP A 24 -9.09 -45.86 -6.06
N GLU A 25 -10.12 -45.72 -6.91
CA GLU A 25 -11.54 -45.28 -6.89
C GLU A 25 -12.32 -44.73 -5.63
N ILE A 26 -12.96 -43.57 -5.88
CA ILE A 26 -14.34 -43.08 -5.61
C ILE A 26 -14.93 -43.02 -4.18
N SER A 27 -15.30 -41.80 -3.73
CA SER A 27 -16.62 -41.55 -3.12
C SER A 27 -17.09 -40.09 -3.28
N VAL A 28 -18.40 -39.95 -3.50
CA VAL A 28 -19.18 -38.76 -3.86
C VAL A 28 -19.39 -37.84 -2.65
N GLY A 29 -19.30 -36.52 -2.84
CA GLY A 29 -19.64 -35.53 -1.82
C GLY A 29 -19.70 -34.10 -2.37
N ASP A 30 -20.93 -33.62 -2.52
CA ASP A 30 -21.39 -32.28 -2.91
C ASP A 30 -20.81 -31.15 -2.03
N GLY A 31 -20.78 -29.93 -2.59
CA GLY A 31 -20.78 -28.73 -1.76
C GLY A 31 -19.61 -27.78 -1.96
N SER A 32 -19.93 -26.69 -2.63
CA SER A 32 -19.17 -25.45 -2.70
C SER A 32 -17.96 -25.51 -3.63
N SER A 33 -18.25 -25.31 -4.91
CA SER A 33 -17.37 -24.49 -5.76
C SER A 33 -17.06 -23.22 -4.98
N ALA A 34 -15.94 -23.25 -4.25
CA ALA A 34 -15.14 -22.08 -4.00
C ALA A 34 -14.86 -21.55 -5.40
N ALA A 35 -15.75 -20.69 -5.87
CA ALA A 35 -15.63 -20.00 -7.13
C ALA A 35 -14.26 -19.36 -7.05
N LEU A 36 -13.34 -19.96 -7.81
CA LEU A 36 -11.98 -19.51 -8.01
C LEU A 36 -12.07 -17.99 -8.09
N GLU A 37 -11.57 -17.29 -7.07
CA GLU A 37 -11.52 -15.83 -7.09
C GLU A 37 -10.58 -15.47 -8.24
N SER A 38 -11.21 -15.34 -9.39
CA SER A 38 -10.62 -15.06 -10.68
C SER A 38 -9.98 -13.71 -10.57
N SER A 39 -8.67 -13.66 -10.27
CA SER A 39 -7.75 -12.56 -10.58
C SER A 39 -8.41 -11.18 -10.55
N ALA A 40 -9.18 -10.89 -9.50
CA ALA A 40 -9.84 -9.61 -9.38
C ALA A 40 -8.73 -8.66 -8.98
N ALA A 41 -8.40 -7.69 -9.85
CA ALA A 41 -7.45 -6.64 -9.53
C ALA A 41 -7.86 -6.03 -8.19
N LEU A 42 -7.07 -6.29 -7.14
CA LEU A 42 -7.39 -5.84 -5.79
C LEU A 42 -7.18 -4.32 -5.74
N ASN A 43 -8.26 -3.58 -5.54
CA ASN A 43 -8.20 -2.12 -5.44
C ASN A 43 -7.99 -1.72 -3.98
N TYR A 44 -6.99 -0.89 -3.73
CA TYR A 44 -6.69 -0.37 -2.40
C TYR A 44 -6.73 1.15 -2.40
N PHE A 45 -7.24 1.71 -1.31
CA PHE A 45 -7.04 3.11 -0.97
C PHE A 45 -6.02 3.22 0.15
N VAL A 46 -5.15 4.21 0.04
CA VAL A 46 -4.25 4.61 1.10
C VAL A 46 -4.67 5.94 1.69
N PHE A 47 -4.63 5.99 3.01
CA PHE A 47 -4.90 7.17 3.82
C PHE A 47 -3.68 7.44 4.70
N ALA A 48 -3.44 8.70 5.02
CA ALA A 48 -2.39 9.09 5.94
C ALA A 48 -2.86 10.31 6.74
N GLY A 49 -2.61 10.30 8.04
CA GLY A 49 -3.05 11.36 8.94
C GLY A 49 -3.01 10.93 10.39
N GLY A 50 -3.59 11.75 11.27
CA GLY A 50 -3.66 11.47 12.70
C GLY A 50 -3.92 12.71 13.54
N GLY A 51 -3.77 12.58 14.86
CA GLY A 51 -4.02 13.63 15.83
C GLY A 51 -2.84 14.58 16.07
N GLY A 52 -1.71 14.39 15.40
CA GLY A 52 -0.49 15.18 15.62
C GLY A 52 0.30 14.74 16.85
N GLU A 53 1.15 15.63 17.35
CA GLU A 53 1.92 15.43 18.60
C GLU A 53 1.03 15.53 19.86
N GLY A 54 -0.21 16.01 19.70
CA GLY A 54 -1.17 16.13 20.79
C GLY A 54 -1.53 14.76 21.37
N ARG A 55 -1.75 14.70 22.69
CA ARG A 55 -2.23 13.50 23.40
C ARG A 55 -3.74 13.30 23.22
N SER A 56 -4.21 13.39 21.98
CA SER A 56 -5.64 13.24 21.62
C SER A 56 -6.14 11.79 21.73
N GLY A 57 -5.23 10.82 21.82
CA GLY A 57 -5.55 9.40 21.70
C GLY A 57 -5.74 8.94 20.24
N ILE A 58 -5.64 9.85 19.27
CA ILE A 58 -5.76 9.54 17.84
C ILE A 58 -4.35 9.30 17.26
N PRO A 59 -4.01 8.06 16.87
CA PRO A 59 -2.67 7.74 16.39
C PRO A 59 -2.40 8.34 15.00
N ASN A 60 -1.16 8.75 14.78
CA ASN A 60 -0.65 9.07 13.45
C ASN A 60 -0.32 7.78 12.70
N ALA A 61 -0.85 7.62 11.48
CA ALA A 61 -0.70 6.39 10.73
C ALA A 61 -0.84 6.57 9.22
N VAL A 62 -0.27 5.62 8.49
CA VAL A 62 -0.62 5.27 7.11
C VAL A 62 -1.54 4.05 7.17
N VAL A 63 -2.69 4.11 6.52
CA VAL A 63 -3.76 3.11 6.59
C VAL A 63 -4.13 2.66 5.18
N LEU A 64 -4.26 1.35 4.99
CA LEU A 64 -4.69 0.75 3.74
C LEU A 64 -6.09 0.13 3.93
N ALA A 65 -7.03 0.46 3.05
CA ALA A 65 -8.36 -0.15 3.02
C ALA A 65 -8.61 -0.78 1.65
N ARG A 66 -9.31 -1.91 1.62
CA ARG A 66 -9.72 -2.54 0.36
C ARG A 66 -10.94 -1.79 -0.17
N PHE A 67 -10.97 -1.54 -1.47
CA PHE A 67 -12.13 -1.03 -2.16
C PHE A 67 -12.72 -2.12 -3.03
N ASP A 68 -14.02 -2.34 -2.87
CA ASP A 68 -14.80 -3.19 -3.75
C ASP A 68 -15.55 -2.29 -4.74
N SER A 69 -15.18 -2.38 -6.02
CA SER A 69 -15.81 -1.63 -7.09
C SER A 69 -17.24 -2.09 -7.39
N THR A 70 -17.60 -3.33 -7.02
CA THR A 70 -18.94 -3.89 -7.26
C THR A 70 -19.94 -3.27 -6.30
N SER A 71 -19.61 -3.21 -5.01
CA SER A 71 -20.42 -2.54 -3.99
C SER A 71 -20.15 -1.04 -3.87
N ASN A 72 -19.10 -0.52 -4.53
CA ASN A 72 -18.62 0.85 -4.43
C ASN A 72 -18.38 1.28 -2.97
N ALA A 73 -17.75 0.39 -2.20
CA ALA A 73 -17.53 0.58 -0.77
C ALA A 73 -16.10 0.23 -0.35
N LEU A 74 -15.66 0.85 0.74
CA LEU A 74 -14.44 0.43 1.45
C LEU A 74 -14.78 -0.72 2.39
N SER A 75 -13.80 -1.58 2.66
CA SER A 75 -13.90 -2.59 3.70
C SER A 75 -14.17 -1.96 5.07
N ASP A 76 -15.02 -2.60 5.88
CA ASP A 76 -15.39 -2.12 7.22
C ASP A 76 -14.19 -1.93 8.14
N GLN A 77 -13.14 -2.73 7.93
CA GLN A 77 -11.88 -2.62 8.65
C GLN A 77 -10.73 -2.33 7.67
N PRO A 78 -9.72 -1.56 8.10
CA PRO A 78 -8.51 -1.40 7.32
C PRO A 78 -7.81 -2.75 7.17
N VAL A 79 -7.24 -2.98 6.00
CA VAL A 79 -6.44 -4.17 5.71
C VAL A 79 -5.13 -4.07 6.48
N ALA A 80 -4.49 -2.91 6.45
CA ALA A 80 -3.24 -2.70 7.17
C ALA A 80 -3.16 -1.29 7.75
N LYS A 81 -2.39 -1.15 8.82
CA LYS A 81 -2.13 0.12 9.50
C LYS A 81 -0.69 0.14 9.99
N LEU A 82 0.05 1.15 9.56
CA LEU A 82 1.40 1.43 10.02
C LEU A 82 1.38 2.74 10.83
N GLY A 83 1.73 2.66 12.11
CA GLY A 83 1.87 3.85 12.95
C GLY A 83 3.14 4.63 12.64
N THR A 84 3.05 5.96 12.63
CA THR A 84 4.19 6.87 12.42
C THR A 84 4.64 7.56 13.72
N GLY A 85 4.22 7.05 14.88
CA GLY A 85 4.57 7.61 16.17
C GLY A 85 4.02 9.02 16.36
N SER A 86 4.88 9.95 16.80
CA SER A 86 4.54 11.38 16.95
C SER A 86 4.48 12.13 15.62
N ASP A 87 5.07 11.59 14.56
CA ASP A 87 5.17 12.27 13.28
C ASP A 87 3.84 12.18 12.52
N LEU A 88 3.18 13.31 12.32
CA LEU A 88 1.93 13.41 11.56
C LEU A 88 2.19 13.35 10.05
N PRO A 89 1.64 12.35 9.33
CA PRO A 89 1.61 12.38 7.88
C PRO A 89 0.64 13.47 7.41
N TYR A 90 1.14 14.46 6.68
CA TYR A 90 0.35 15.62 6.28
C TYR A 90 -0.05 15.61 4.80
N ARG A 91 0.87 15.17 3.94
CA ARG A 91 0.68 15.04 2.49
C ARG A 91 1.32 13.76 2.02
N MET A 92 0.75 13.17 0.97
CA MET A 92 1.30 11.97 0.37
C MET A 92 1.24 12.03 -1.16
N ALA A 93 2.15 11.33 -1.82
CA ALA A 93 2.10 11.05 -3.24
C ALA A 93 2.39 9.56 -3.46
N VAL A 94 1.45 8.85 -4.07
CA VAL A 94 1.63 7.44 -4.46
C VAL A 94 2.48 7.39 -5.72
N HIS A 95 3.47 6.51 -5.76
CA HIS A 95 4.29 6.33 -6.95
C HIS A 95 3.47 5.67 -8.06
N PRO A 96 3.50 6.19 -9.30
CA PRO A 96 2.66 5.68 -10.39
C PRO A 96 3.03 4.25 -10.83
N GLY A 97 4.22 3.76 -10.47
CA GLY A 97 4.62 2.36 -10.67
C GLY A 97 3.97 1.39 -9.67
N GLY A 98 3.36 1.90 -8.60
CA GLY A 98 2.68 1.07 -7.60
C GLY A 98 3.60 0.49 -6.54
N ASP A 99 4.85 0.93 -6.41
CA ASP A 99 5.84 0.36 -5.48
C ASP A 99 5.73 0.91 -4.04
N GLY A 100 5.04 2.02 -3.86
CA GLY A 100 4.98 2.72 -2.58
C GLY A 100 4.43 4.13 -2.67
N LEU A 101 4.65 4.90 -1.61
CA LEU A 101 4.35 6.32 -1.55
C LEU A 101 5.41 7.12 -0.81
N VAL A 102 5.44 8.43 -1.06
CA VAL A 102 6.14 9.38 -0.20
C VAL A 102 5.14 10.10 0.68
N CYS A 103 5.40 10.17 1.98
CA CYS A 103 4.66 11.01 2.92
C CYS A 103 5.53 12.16 3.40
N SER A 104 4.98 13.37 3.43
CA SER A 104 5.54 14.49 4.18
C SER A 104 5.20 14.33 5.66
N LEU A 105 6.24 14.31 6.47
CA LEU A 105 6.20 14.39 7.93
C LEU A 105 6.68 15.79 8.37
N PRO A 106 6.59 16.14 9.67
CA PRO A 106 6.96 17.48 10.14
C PRO A 106 8.42 17.89 9.84
N LYS A 107 9.34 16.93 9.83
CA LYS A 107 10.79 17.19 9.67
C LYS A 107 11.38 16.63 8.38
N SER A 108 10.68 15.74 7.68
CA SER A 108 11.23 15.10 6.48
C SER A 108 10.14 14.53 5.59
N CYS A 109 10.49 14.16 4.36
CA CYS A 109 9.69 13.24 3.57
C CYS A 109 10.26 11.83 3.67
N ARG A 110 9.38 10.82 3.83
CA ARG A 110 9.78 9.42 3.97
C ARG A 110 9.10 8.55 2.92
N TRP A 111 9.86 7.60 2.38
CA TRP A 111 9.35 6.57 1.46
C TRP A 111 8.77 5.40 2.25
N PHE A 112 7.54 5.02 1.89
CA PHE A 112 6.86 3.84 2.38
C PHE A 112 6.70 2.88 1.21
N GLU A 113 7.23 1.68 1.35
CA GLU A 113 7.10 0.61 0.36
C GLU A 113 5.92 -0.28 0.72
N TRP A 114 5.39 -0.97 -0.29
CA TRP A 114 4.40 -2.02 -0.03
C TRP A 114 5.08 -3.36 0.14
N ASP A 115 4.82 -3.98 1.28
CA ASP A 115 5.16 -5.37 1.52
C ASP A 115 3.96 -6.25 1.17
N VAL A 116 4.22 -7.37 0.50
CA VAL A 116 3.19 -8.35 0.17
C VAL A 116 3.33 -9.51 1.15
N GLU A 117 2.45 -9.53 2.15
CA GLU A 117 2.37 -10.64 3.07
C GLU A 117 1.72 -11.83 2.36
N LYS A 118 2.54 -12.84 2.07
CA LYS A 118 2.09 -14.12 1.47
C LYS A 118 1.53 -15.00 2.58
N SER A 119 0.28 -14.79 2.94
CA SER A 119 -0.49 -15.76 3.73
C SER A 119 -1.15 -16.79 2.81
N ALA A 120 -1.49 -17.98 3.34
CA ALA A 120 -2.01 -19.09 2.54
C ALA A 120 -3.37 -18.80 1.84
N GLU A 121 -4.07 -17.73 2.22
CA GLU A 121 -5.46 -17.50 1.81
C GLU A 121 -5.72 -16.11 1.18
N VAL A 122 -4.88 -15.10 1.44
CA VAL A 122 -5.01 -13.76 0.83
C VAL A 122 -3.64 -13.07 0.69
N HIS A 123 -3.35 -12.55 -0.51
CA HIS A 123 -2.25 -11.61 -0.71
C HIS A 123 -2.61 -10.27 -0.08
N LYS A 124 -1.95 -9.94 1.03
CA LYS A 124 -2.23 -8.72 1.79
C LYS A 124 -1.12 -7.71 1.57
N LEU A 125 -1.49 -6.52 1.08
CA LEU A 125 -0.58 -5.38 0.98
C LEU A 125 -0.48 -4.67 2.34
N CYS A 126 0.75 -4.47 2.80
CA CYS A 126 1.08 -3.83 4.07
C CYS A 126 2.06 -2.67 3.83
N PRO A 127 1.77 -1.44 4.30
CA PRO A 127 2.76 -0.36 4.31
C PRO A 127 3.92 -0.71 5.23
N LYS A 128 5.13 -0.48 4.74
CA LYS A 128 6.37 -0.58 5.53
C LYS A 128 7.19 0.69 5.31
N LEU A 129 7.77 1.20 6.39
CA LEU A 129 8.76 2.28 6.26
C LEU A 129 10.00 1.72 5.58
N SER A 130 10.41 2.32 4.48
CA SER A 130 11.59 1.89 3.75
C SER A 130 12.87 2.43 4.37
N ASP A 131 13.96 1.68 4.21
CA ASP A 131 15.31 2.13 4.54
C ASP A 131 15.82 3.19 3.55
N LYS A 132 15.13 3.39 2.42
CA LYS A 132 15.45 4.43 1.44
C LYS A 132 15.32 5.82 2.07
N VAL A 133 16.45 6.48 2.23
CA VAL A 133 16.53 7.87 2.70
C VAL A 133 16.40 8.83 1.53
N LEU A 134 15.46 9.77 1.62
CA LEU A 134 15.29 10.86 0.66
C LEU A 134 16.12 12.07 1.11
N THR A 135 17.44 11.99 0.97
CA THR A 135 18.41 12.95 1.56
C THR A 135 18.12 14.42 1.24
N GLN A 136 17.62 14.73 0.04
CA GLN A 136 17.25 16.10 -0.35
C GLN A 136 15.97 16.63 0.32
N LEU A 137 15.22 15.75 0.98
CA LEU A 137 13.98 16.04 1.69
C LEU A 137 14.10 15.71 3.19
N GLU A 138 15.32 15.70 3.71
CA GLU A 138 15.60 15.71 5.14
C GLU A 138 15.69 17.14 5.65
N ASP A 139 15.12 17.38 6.84
CA ASP A 139 15.10 18.69 7.52
C ASP A 139 14.53 19.86 6.70
N VAL A 140 13.80 19.56 5.63
CA VAL A 140 13.13 20.54 4.76
C VAL A 140 11.82 21.10 5.34
N GLY A 141 11.46 20.68 6.57
CA GLY A 141 10.18 20.99 7.18
C GLY A 141 9.00 20.32 6.46
N GLN A 142 7.79 20.71 6.86
CA GLN A 142 6.56 20.14 6.31
C GLN A 142 6.33 20.58 4.86
N GLN A 143 6.14 19.62 3.97
CA GLN A 143 5.74 19.85 2.58
C GLN A 143 4.21 19.87 2.48
N LEU A 144 3.69 20.90 1.82
CA LEU A 144 2.25 21.13 1.59
C LEU A 144 1.77 20.54 0.27
N ALA A 145 2.69 20.25 -0.64
CA ALA A 145 2.45 19.59 -1.93
C ALA A 145 3.54 18.55 -2.21
N LEU A 146 3.12 17.37 -2.69
CA LEU A 146 3.97 16.31 -3.22
C LEU A 146 3.32 15.76 -4.49
N ALA A 147 4.08 15.59 -5.56
CA ALA A 147 3.58 15.00 -6.79
C ALA A 147 4.69 14.31 -7.59
N PHE A 148 4.44 13.08 -8.01
CA PHE A 148 5.29 12.41 -9.00
C PHE A 148 4.94 12.88 -10.41
N ASN A 149 5.91 12.84 -11.32
CA ASN A 149 5.60 12.82 -12.75
C ASN A 149 4.92 11.50 -13.14
N ASN A 150 4.42 11.41 -14.38
CA ASN A 150 3.67 10.25 -14.85
C ASN A 150 4.49 8.96 -14.87
N GLU A 151 5.80 9.08 -15.06
CA GLU A 151 6.76 7.98 -15.09
C GLU A 151 7.24 7.56 -13.69
N GLY A 152 7.01 8.39 -12.67
CA GLY A 152 7.48 8.16 -11.30
C GLY A 152 8.97 8.46 -11.06
N SER A 153 9.72 8.80 -12.11
CA SER A 153 11.15 9.07 -12.04
C SER A 153 11.52 10.37 -11.33
N ALA A 154 10.59 11.31 -11.18
CA ALA A 154 10.81 12.60 -10.53
C ALA A 154 9.67 12.93 -9.55
N LEU A 155 10.04 13.54 -8.42
CA LEU A 155 9.11 14.02 -7.40
C LEU A 155 9.26 15.53 -7.24
N ALA A 156 8.17 16.26 -7.39
CA ALA A 156 8.08 17.67 -7.00
C ALA A 156 7.59 17.77 -5.55
N ALA A 157 8.25 18.61 -4.75
CA ALA A 157 7.86 18.94 -3.39
C ALA A 157 7.74 20.45 -3.23
N GLY A 158 6.74 20.90 -2.47
CA GLY A 158 6.51 22.31 -2.17
C GLY A 158 6.14 22.49 -0.70
N GLY A 159 7.00 23.14 0.06
CA GLY A 159 6.84 23.38 1.49
C GLY A 159 6.66 24.85 1.84
N GLU A 160 6.49 25.09 3.12
CA GLU A 160 6.46 26.43 3.69
C GLU A 160 7.87 27.05 3.70
N TYR A 161 7.98 28.29 3.26
CA TYR A 161 9.22 29.06 3.39
C TYR A 161 9.34 29.53 4.83
N ARG A 162 10.23 28.93 5.61
CA ARG A 162 10.57 29.44 6.93
C ARG A 162 11.77 30.38 6.80
N MET A 163 11.54 31.68 7.00
CA MET A 163 12.65 32.61 7.21
C MET A 163 13.36 32.20 8.50
N ALA A 164 14.67 31.93 8.41
CA ALA A 164 15.52 31.93 9.59
C ALA A 164 15.55 33.36 10.12
N ILE A 165 14.97 33.57 11.31
CA ILE A 165 14.97 34.83 12.05
C ILE A 165 16.16 34.85 12.99
#